data_AF-D1B4L1-F1
#
_entry.id   AF-D1B4L1-F1
#
_cell.length_a   1.000
_cell.length_b   1.000
_cell.length_c   1.000
_cell.angle_alpha   90.00
_cell.angle_beta   90.00
_cell.angle_gamma   90.00
#
_symmetry.space_group_name_H-M   'P 1'
#
loop_
_entity.id
_entity.type
_entity.pdbx_description
1 polymer ?
#
loop_
_entity_poly.entity_id
_entity_poly.type
_entity_poly.pdbx_seq_one_letter_code
_entity_poly.pdbx_strand_id
1 'polypeptide(L)'
;MFDMAIISTAASSVKGAMEIAKFLKDSSDSLEKAEVKLKLAYLIESLADIKTKMADIKEALLESEQEKQELKNALEIKTKLQFEMPYYWANKDDGTKDGPFCQLCYDKEKKLIRLQDEKNGEWRCLSCRVYFRDKNYIETILETEYNSGWD
;
A
#
# COMPACT_ATOMS: atom_id res chain seq x y z
N MET A 1 -16.38 -1.35 -5.50
CA MET A 1 -15.27 -1.42 -6.47
C MET A 1 -15.62 -0.42 -7.56
N PHE A 2 -14.78 0.58 -7.82
CA PHE A 2 -15.03 1.42 -8.98
C PHE A 2 -14.74 0.59 -10.23
N ASP A 3 -15.70 0.54 -11.14
CA ASP A 3 -15.61 -0.33 -12.30
C ASP A 3 -14.78 0.35 -13.41
N MET A 4 -13.50 -0.01 -13.46
CA MET A 4 -12.58 0.42 -14.51
C MET A 4 -13.09 0.08 -15.92
N ALA A 5 -13.90 -0.98 -16.06
CA ALA A 5 -14.50 -1.34 -17.33
C ALA A 5 -15.53 -0.29 -17.79
N ILE A 6 -16.26 0.34 -16.87
CA ILE A 6 -17.23 1.40 -17.19
C ILE A 6 -16.50 2.63 -17.76
N ILE A 7 -15.40 3.07 -17.14
CA ILE A 7 -14.62 4.22 -17.62
C ILE A 7 -13.94 3.90 -18.96
N SER A 8 -13.41 2.69 -19.12
CA SER A 8 -12.82 2.24 -20.39
C SER A 8 -13.85 2.18 -21.52
N THR A 9 -15.07 1.74 -21.20
CA THR A 9 -16.18 1.71 -22.16
C THR A 9 -16.58 3.13 -22.55
N ALA A 10 -16.75 4.02 -21.59
CA ALA A 10 -17.08 5.43 -21.84
C ALA A 10 -16.01 6.14 -22.69
N ALA A 11 -14.72 5.92 -22.40
CA ALA A 11 -13.62 6.47 -23.19
C ALA A 11 -13.63 5.95 -24.64
N SER A 12 -14.02 4.68 -24.83
CA SER A 12 -14.15 4.07 -26.16
C SER A 12 -15.34 4.68 -26.93
N SER A 13 -16.47 4.92 -26.27
CA SER A 13 -17.62 5.60 -26.87
C SER A 13 -17.28 7.03 -27.30
N VAL A 14 -16.55 7.79 -26.47
CA VAL A 14 -16.09 9.15 -26.81
C VAL A 14 -15.10 9.12 -27.98
N LYS A 15 -14.20 8.13 -28.03
CA LYS A 15 -13.30 7.94 -29.18
C LYS A 15 -14.10 7.70 -30.47
N GLY A 16 -15.13 6.86 -30.44
CA GLY A 16 -16.02 6.63 -31.58
C GLY A 16 -16.73 7.90 -32.03
N ALA A 17 -17.27 8.69 -31.09
CA ALA A 17 -17.88 9.99 -31.41
C ALA A 17 -16.86 10.97 -32.03
N MET A 18 -15.61 10.96 -31.57
CA MET A 18 -14.53 11.79 -32.11
C MET A 18 -14.14 11.37 -33.54
N GLU A 19 -14.13 10.07 -33.84
CA GLU A 19 -13.89 9.55 -35.19
C GLU A 19 -15.01 9.94 -36.15
N ILE A 20 -16.28 9.86 -35.72
CA ILE A 20 -17.43 10.34 -36.49
C ILE A 20 -17.32 11.84 -36.75
N ALA A 21 -16.99 12.64 -35.73
CA ALA A 21 -16.84 14.09 -35.88
C ALA A 21 -15.69 14.45 -36.84
N LYS A 22 -14.56 13.75 -36.79
CA LYS A 22 -13.45 13.91 -37.75
C LYS A 22 -13.88 13.55 -39.18
N PHE A 23 -14.56 12.42 -39.35
CA PHE A 23 -15.04 12.00 -40.67
C PHE A 23 -16.02 13.02 -41.26
N LEU A 24 -16.93 13.56 -40.45
CA LEU A 24 -17.83 14.64 -40.88
C LEU A 24 -17.04 15.90 -41.27
N LYS A 25 -15.92 16.19 -40.59
CA LYS A 25 -15.09 17.37 -40.86
C LYS A 25 -14.38 17.22 -42.19
N ASP A 26 -13.79 16.07 -42.42
CA ASP A 26 -13.08 15.76 -43.67
C ASP A 26 -14.07 15.71 -44.85
N SER A 27 -15.29 15.20 -44.63
CA SER A 27 -16.37 15.20 -45.63
C SER A 27 -16.99 16.59 -45.88
N SER A 28 -16.87 17.50 -44.91
CA SER A 28 -17.41 18.87 -44.99
C SER A 28 -16.63 19.79 -45.92
N ASP A 29 -15.56 19.32 -46.56
CA ASP A 29 -14.91 20.06 -47.64
C ASP A 29 -15.81 20.26 -48.87
N SER A 30 -16.88 19.47 -48.99
CA SER A 30 -17.99 19.68 -49.92
C SER A 30 -19.12 20.60 -49.40
N LEU A 31 -19.10 20.96 -48.11
CA LEU A 31 -20.08 21.85 -47.47
C LEU A 31 -19.58 23.31 -47.51
N GLU A 32 -20.24 24.16 -48.28
CA GLU A 32 -19.87 25.58 -48.47
C GLU A 32 -20.04 26.47 -47.22
N LYS A 33 -20.64 25.97 -46.13
CA LYS A 33 -20.95 26.77 -44.94
C LYS A 33 -19.81 26.77 -43.93
N ALA A 34 -19.03 27.86 -43.90
CA ALA A 34 -17.98 28.11 -42.92
C ALA A 34 -18.44 27.93 -41.45
N GLU A 35 -19.71 28.26 -41.15
CA GLU A 35 -20.31 28.07 -39.83
C GLU A 35 -20.34 26.58 -39.40
N VAL A 36 -20.58 25.66 -40.32
CA VAL A 36 -20.62 24.21 -40.04
C VAL A 36 -19.22 23.69 -39.74
N LYS A 37 -18.22 24.11 -40.52
CA LYS A 37 -16.80 23.75 -40.29
C LYS A 37 -16.33 24.21 -38.91
N LEU A 38 -16.69 25.44 -38.52
CA LEU A 38 -16.35 26.03 -37.24
C LEU A 38 -17.02 25.29 -36.06
N LYS A 39 -18.33 25.00 -36.14
CA LYS A 39 -19.04 24.21 -35.11
C LYS A 39 -18.45 22.81 -34.95
N LEU A 40 -18.02 22.19 -36.04
CA LEU A 40 -17.44 20.86 -36.02
C LEU A 40 -16.01 20.84 -35.46
N ALA A 41 -15.22 21.89 -35.71
CA ALA A 41 -13.94 22.08 -35.06
C ALA A 41 -14.10 22.18 -33.54
N TYR A 42 -15.05 22.99 -33.05
CA TYR A 42 -15.35 23.09 -31.62
C TYR A 42 -15.84 21.78 -31.01
N LEU A 43 -16.63 20.99 -31.74
CA LEU A 43 -17.05 19.66 -31.29
C LEU A 43 -15.84 18.73 -31.12
N ILE A 44 -14.93 18.70 -32.09
CA ILE A 44 -13.72 17.86 -32.03
C ILE A 44 -12.82 18.28 -30.88
N GLU A 45 -12.65 19.58 -30.66
CA GLU A 45 -11.91 20.14 -29.53
C GLU A 45 -12.56 19.72 -28.19
N SER A 46 -13.88 19.89 -28.06
CA SER A 46 -14.62 19.48 -26.85
C SER A 46 -14.49 17.97 -26.58
N LEU A 47 -14.53 17.14 -27.62
CA LEU A 47 -14.35 15.68 -27.49
C LEU A 47 -12.91 15.31 -27.13
N ALA A 48 -11.91 16.05 -27.63
CA ALA A 48 -10.52 15.89 -27.24
C ALA A 48 -10.33 16.17 -25.75
N ASP A 49 -10.90 17.27 -25.26
CA ASP A 49 -10.85 17.66 -23.85
C ASP A 49 -11.50 16.63 -22.94
N ILE A 50 -12.67 16.12 -23.32
CA ILE A 50 -13.35 15.04 -22.57
C ILE A 50 -12.47 13.79 -22.53
N LYS A 51 -11.84 13.42 -23.65
CA LYS A 51 -10.96 12.26 -23.73
C LYS A 51 -9.75 12.40 -22.80
N THR A 52 -9.14 13.58 -22.75
CA THR A 52 -8.03 13.88 -21.84
C THR A 52 -8.48 13.77 -20.39
N LYS A 53 -9.58 14.44 -20.00
CA LYS A 53 -10.13 14.35 -18.64
C LYS A 53 -10.48 12.92 -18.22
N MET A 54 -10.97 12.09 -19.15
CA MET A 54 -11.23 10.67 -18.88
C MET A 54 -9.94 9.87 -18.63
N ALA A 55 -8.84 10.22 -19.30
CA ALA A 55 -7.54 9.62 -19.02
C ALA A 55 -7.05 10.00 -17.61
N ASP A 56 -7.17 11.29 -17.25
CA ASP A 56 -6.80 11.78 -15.91
C ASP A 56 -7.62 11.10 -14.81
N ILE A 57 -8.94 10.95 -15.01
CA ILE A 57 -9.83 10.23 -14.08
C ILE A 57 -9.41 8.76 -13.95
N LYS A 58 -9.03 8.12 -15.06
CA LYS A 58 -8.58 6.72 -15.05
C LYS A 58 -7.30 6.56 -14.23
N GLU A 59 -6.36 7.48 -14.36
CA GLU A 59 -5.09 7.48 -13.62
C GLU A 59 -5.33 7.68 -12.11
N ALA A 60 -6.06 8.72 -11.73
CA ALA A 60 -6.39 9.00 -10.33
C ALA A 60 -7.14 7.82 -9.65
N LEU A 61 -7.97 7.10 -10.42
CA LEU A 61 -8.68 5.95 -9.90
C LEU A 61 -7.76 4.74 -9.65
N LEU A 62 -6.78 4.52 -10.53
CA LEU A 62 -5.78 3.46 -10.34
C LEU A 62 -4.92 3.73 -9.10
N GLU A 63 -4.48 4.97 -8.92
CA GLU A 63 -3.73 5.39 -7.73
C GLU A 63 -4.54 5.16 -6.46
N SER A 64 -5.81 5.56 -6.45
CA SER A 64 -6.69 5.40 -5.29
C SER A 64 -6.96 3.94 -4.94
N GLU A 65 -7.17 3.06 -5.92
CA GLU A 65 -7.38 1.64 -5.62
C GLU A 65 -6.09 0.95 -5.15
N GLN A 66 -4.92 1.38 -5.65
CA GLN A 66 -3.63 0.93 -5.15
C GLN A 66 -3.44 1.33 -3.67
N GLU A 67 -3.61 2.60 -3.34
CA GLU A 67 -3.49 3.10 -1.97
C GLU A 67 -4.46 2.37 -1.03
N LYS A 68 -5.71 2.18 -1.47
CA LYS A 68 -6.70 1.43 -0.71
C LYS A 68 -6.30 -0.03 -0.48
N GLN A 69 -5.67 -0.68 -1.46
CA GLN A 69 -5.16 -2.04 -1.29
C GLN A 69 -4.00 -2.07 -0.28
N GLU A 70 -3.08 -1.12 -0.35
CA GLU A 70 -1.98 -0.97 0.60
C GLU A 70 -2.49 -0.75 2.03
N LEU A 71 -3.48 0.14 2.21
CA LEU A 71 -4.11 0.40 3.50
C LEU A 71 -4.86 -0.81 4.05
N LYS A 72 -5.57 -1.56 3.19
CA LYS A 72 -6.23 -2.81 3.59
C LYS A 72 -5.23 -3.84 4.09
N ASN A 73 -4.12 -4.03 3.36
CA ASN A 73 -3.06 -4.96 3.75
C ASN A 73 -2.45 -4.53 5.11
N ALA A 74 -2.19 -3.23 5.30
CA ALA A 74 -1.67 -2.71 6.56
C ALA A 74 -2.65 -2.91 7.74
N LEU A 75 -3.95 -2.72 7.49
CA LEU A 75 -5.00 -2.98 8.49
C LEU A 75 -5.11 -4.46 8.84
N GLU A 76 -5.03 -5.36 7.86
CA GLU A 76 -5.09 -6.80 8.11
C GLU A 76 -3.97 -7.25 9.04
N ILE A 77 -2.74 -6.79 8.77
CA ILE A 77 -1.58 -7.04 9.64
C ILE A 77 -1.84 -6.52 11.06
N LYS A 78 -2.37 -5.30 11.20
CA LYS A 78 -2.70 -4.73 12.52
C LYS A 78 -3.76 -5.56 13.27
N THR A 79 -4.78 -6.07 12.57
CA THR A 79 -5.85 -6.87 13.20
C THR A 79 -5.36 -8.23 13.69
N LYS A 80 -4.29 -8.77 13.08
CA LYS A 80 -3.72 -10.06 13.46
C LYS A 80 -2.65 -9.95 14.55
N LEU A 81 -2.21 -8.74 14.92
CA LEU A 81 -1.17 -8.55 15.94
C LEU A 81 -1.74 -8.51 17.35
N GLN A 82 -1.21 -9.38 18.20
CA GLN A 82 -1.53 -9.48 19.62
C GLN A 82 -0.30 -9.13 20.45
N PHE A 83 -0.46 -8.17 21.36
CA PHE A 83 0.58 -7.89 22.35
C PHE A 83 0.58 -8.97 23.43
N GLU A 84 1.72 -9.60 23.64
CA GLU A 84 1.96 -10.53 24.73
C GLU A 84 3.28 -10.15 25.40
N MET A 85 3.19 -9.54 26.58
CA MET A 85 4.34 -8.94 27.24
C MET A 85 5.55 -9.91 27.24
N PRO A 86 6.72 -9.48 26.74
CA PRO A 86 7.10 -8.09 26.41
C PRO A 86 7.05 -7.71 24.91
N TYR A 87 6.47 -8.51 24.02
CA TYR A 87 6.55 -8.33 22.56
C TYR A 87 5.22 -8.59 21.83
N TYR A 88 5.20 -8.39 20.51
CA TYR A 88 4.02 -8.71 19.68
C TYR A 88 4.16 -10.09 19.02
N TRP A 89 3.02 -10.74 18.80
CA TRP A 89 2.86 -11.90 17.92
C TRP A 89 1.83 -11.60 16.83
N ALA A 90 2.06 -12.11 15.63
CA ALA A 90 1.05 -12.13 14.58
C ALA A 90 0.32 -13.49 14.61
N ASN A 91 -0.98 -13.46 14.88
CA ASN A 91 -1.84 -14.64 14.81
C ASN A 91 -2.10 -14.98 13.34
N LYS A 92 -1.82 -16.23 12.96
CA LYS A 92 -2.13 -16.76 11.63
C LYS A 92 -3.50 -17.42 11.63
N ASP A 93 -4.07 -17.55 10.44
CA ASP A 93 -5.41 -18.13 10.25
C ASP A 93 -5.46 -19.63 10.61
N ASP A 94 -4.30 -20.31 10.63
CA ASP A 94 -4.15 -21.71 11.07
C ASP A 94 -4.04 -21.87 12.60
N GLY A 95 -4.19 -20.77 13.35
CA GLY A 95 -4.07 -20.75 14.82
C GLY A 95 -2.63 -20.72 15.34
N THR A 96 -1.63 -20.73 14.46
CA THR A 96 -0.23 -20.57 14.87
C THR A 96 0.12 -19.10 15.06
N LYS A 97 1.22 -18.84 15.78
CA LYS A 97 1.76 -17.49 16.00
C LYS A 97 3.07 -17.31 15.25
N ASP A 98 3.24 -16.15 14.62
CA ASP A 98 4.51 -15.70 14.08
C ASP A 98 5.10 -14.58 14.93
N GLY A 99 6.40 -14.63 15.21
CA GLY A 99 7.09 -13.69 16.06
C GLY A 99 8.24 -14.32 16.85
N PRO A 100 8.66 -13.72 17.97
CA PRO A 100 8.15 -12.46 18.51
C PRO A 100 8.67 -11.22 17.77
N PHE A 101 7.89 -10.14 17.76
CA PHE A 101 8.23 -8.86 17.13
C PHE A 101 8.47 -7.75 18.17
N CYS A 102 9.42 -6.86 17.87
CA CYS A 102 9.80 -5.77 18.75
C CYS A 102 8.65 -4.78 18.99
N GLN A 103 8.21 -4.67 20.25
CA GLN A 103 7.15 -3.74 20.67
C GLN A 103 7.52 -2.28 20.37
N LEU A 104 8.75 -1.85 20.67
CA LEU A 104 9.17 -0.47 20.45
C LEU A 104 9.15 -0.06 18.96
N CYS A 105 9.67 -0.92 18.06
CA CYS A 105 9.70 -0.62 16.62
C CYS A 105 8.29 -0.59 16.03
N TYR A 106 7.40 -1.46 16.47
CA TYR A 106 6.02 -1.47 16.00
C TYR A 106 5.22 -0.27 16.52
N ASP A 107 5.39 0.08 17.80
CA ASP A 107 4.63 1.18 18.40
C ASP A 107 5.02 2.52 17.80
N LYS A 108 6.32 2.74 17.60
CA LYS A 108 6.86 4.00 17.05
C LYS A 108 6.70 4.11 15.54
N GLU A 109 7.00 3.04 14.80
CA GLU A 109 7.19 3.10 13.33
C GLU A 109 6.32 2.10 12.56
N LYS A 110 5.48 1.31 13.24
CA LYS A 110 4.68 0.22 12.64
C LYS A 110 5.51 -0.84 11.91
N LYS A 111 6.79 -0.96 12.26
CA LYS A 111 7.71 -1.96 11.70
C LYS A 111 7.72 -3.24 12.54
N LEU A 112 7.40 -4.36 11.90
CA LEU A 112 7.49 -5.69 12.49
C LEU A 112 8.92 -6.24 12.40
N ILE A 113 9.77 -5.80 13.33
CA ILE A 113 11.14 -6.30 13.44
C ILE A 113 11.17 -7.57 14.29
N ARG A 114 11.59 -8.70 13.72
CA ARG A 114 11.72 -9.96 14.44
C ARG A 114 12.81 -9.88 15.50
N LEU A 115 12.46 -10.22 16.73
CA LEU A 115 13.43 -10.34 17.82
C LEU A 115 14.28 -11.59 17.64
N GLN A 116 15.56 -11.48 17.98
CA GLN A 116 16.51 -12.59 17.99
C GLN A 116 16.57 -13.17 19.39
N ASP A 117 16.58 -14.49 19.50
CA ASP A 117 16.75 -15.20 20.77
C ASP A 117 18.22 -15.15 21.20
N GLU A 118 18.52 -14.45 22.31
CA GLU A 118 19.85 -14.37 22.92
C GLU A 118 20.01 -15.41 24.06
N LYS A 119 19.08 -16.37 24.15
CA LYS A 119 18.95 -17.43 25.15
C LYS A 119 18.40 -16.96 26.49
N ASN A 120 17.99 -17.93 27.32
CA ASN A 120 17.52 -17.72 28.69
C ASN A 120 16.47 -16.60 28.76
N GLY A 121 15.45 -16.63 27.92
CA GLY A 121 14.36 -15.64 27.91
C GLY A 121 14.77 -14.19 27.57
N GLU A 122 16.01 -13.96 27.11
CA GLU A 122 16.47 -12.67 26.62
C GLU A 122 16.36 -12.59 25.09
N TRP A 123 15.79 -11.49 24.63
CA TRP A 123 15.48 -11.26 23.22
C TRP A 123 16.02 -9.90 22.79
N ARG A 124 16.58 -9.82 21.58
CA ARG A 124 17.18 -8.61 21.07
C ARG A 124 16.60 -8.16 19.74
N CYS A 125 16.30 -6.88 19.63
CA CYS A 125 15.99 -6.26 18.35
C CYS A 125 17.27 -5.79 17.65
N LEU A 126 17.55 -6.26 16.44
CA LEU A 126 18.73 -5.79 15.68
C LEU A 126 18.56 -4.40 15.04
N SER A 127 17.32 -3.89 14.98
CA SER A 127 17.03 -2.55 14.45
C SER A 127 17.25 -1.47 15.52
N CYS A 128 16.54 -1.56 16.65
CA CYS A 128 16.63 -0.55 17.73
C CYS A 128 17.62 -0.92 18.85
N ARG A 129 18.21 -2.12 18.83
CA ARG A 129 19.20 -2.63 19.80
C ARG A 129 18.69 -2.75 21.24
N VAL A 130 17.37 -2.69 21.44
CA VAL A 130 16.72 -2.92 22.74
C VAL A 130 16.65 -4.42 23.05
N TYR A 131 16.86 -4.74 24.32
CA TYR A 131 16.68 -6.06 24.90
C TYR A 131 15.34 -6.18 25.61
N PHE A 132 14.72 -7.33 25.48
CA PHE A 132 13.45 -7.70 26.12
C PHE A 132 13.67 -8.99 26.90
N ARG A 133 13.16 -9.05 28.12
CA ARG A 133 13.25 -10.24 28.98
C ARG A 133 11.85 -10.74 29.25
N ASP A 134 11.60 -12.00 28.92
CA ASP A 134 10.31 -12.63 29.18
C ASP A 134 10.33 -13.47 30.46
N LYS A 135 9.22 -14.16 30.73
CA LYS A 135 9.03 -15.00 31.92
C LYS A 135 10.05 -16.14 32.06
N ASN A 136 10.76 -16.50 30.99
CA ASN A 136 11.78 -17.54 30.98
C ASN A 136 13.18 -16.96 31.26
N TYR A 137 13.28 -15.67 31.61
CA TYR A 137 14.57 -15.06 31.86
C TYR A 137 15.24 -15.60 33.13
N ILE A 138 16.49 -16.06 32.97
CA ILE A 138 17.34 -16.52 34.07
C ILE A 138 18.62 -15.68 34.04
N GLU A 139 18.86 -14.94 35.13
CA GLU A 139 20.10 -14.21 35.32
C GLU A 139 21.26 -15.22 35.42
N THR A 140 22.22 -15.13 34.50
CA THR A 140 23.42 -15.97 34.56
C THR A 140 24.33 -15.38 35.64
N ILE A 141 24.26 -15.95 36.84
CA ILE A 141 25.22 -15.64 37.90
C ILE A 141 26.57 -16.21 37.44
N LEU A 142 27.47 -15.32 37.03
CA LEU A 142 28.89 -15.68 36.92
C LEU A 142 29.38 -15.86 38.36
N GLU A 143 29.51 -17.11 38.80
CA GLU A 143 30.27 -17.43 40.01
C GLU A 143 31.71 -16.96 39.76
N THR A 144 32.02 -15.74 40.18
CA THR A 144 33.41 -15.35 40.37
C THR A 144 33.89 -16.19 41.54
N GLU A 145 34.64 -17.26 41.27
CA GLU A 145 35.45 -17.95 42.26
C GLU A 145 36.40 -16.93 42.88
N TYR A 146 35.93 -16.22 43.91
CA TYR A 146 36.79 -15.43 44.78
C TYR A 146 37.54 -16.43 45.65
N ASN A 147 38.65 -16.92 45.10
CA ASN A 147 39.58 -17.78 45.81
C ASN A 147 40.30 -16.92 46.86
N SER A 148 39.66 -16.70 48.01
CA SER A 148 40.27 -16.06 49.17
C SER A 148 41.25 -17.04 49.81
N GLY A 149 42.41 -17.22 49.16
CA GLY A 149 43.57 -17.84 49.77
C GLY A 149 44.18 -16.87 50.77
N TRP A 150 43.71 -16.93 52.01
CA TRP A 150 44.45 -16.47 53.18
C TRP A 150 44.28 -17.49 54.31
N ASP A 151 45.44 -17.88 54.82
CA ASP A 151 45.78 -18.72 55.99
C ASP A 151 45.84 -20.25 55.81
#